data_AF-A0A0M3IKQ2-F1
#
_entry.id   AF-A0A0M3IKQ2-F1
#
_cell.length_a   1.000
_cell.length_b   1.000
_cell.length_c   1.000
_cell.angle_alpha   90.00
_cell.angle_beta   90.00
_cell.angle_gamma   90.00
#
_symmetry.space_group_name_H-M   'P 1'
#
loop_
_entity.id
_entity.type
_entity.pdbx_description
1 polymer ?
#
loop_
_entity_poly.entity_id
_entity_poly.type
_entity_poly.pdbx_seq_one_letter_code
_entity_poly.pdbx_strand_id
1 'polypeptide(L)' 'MTECKGGKVFEVQNVQDYDQCRAACMQYNCAAVNVFQLGEFQFVCEILEDIEGMVPATGAACYAPF' A
#
# COMPACT_ATOMS: atom_id res chain seq x y z
N MET A 1 -11.02 -7.14 3.66
CA MET A 1 -9.89 -6.84 2.77
C MET A 1 -10.36 -5.73 1.87
N THR A 2 -9.67 -4.60 1.96
CA THR A 2 -10.12 -3.31 1.46
C THR A 2 -8.87 -2.60 0.95
N GLU A 3 -8.95 -2.03 -0.24
CA GLU A 3 -7.90 -1.15 -0.77
C GLU A 3 -8.34 0.31 -0.62
N CYS A 4 -7.37 1.19 -0.44
CA CYS A 4 -7.57 2.62 -0.60
C CYS A 4 -7.51 2.99 -2.07
N LYS A 5 -8.37 3.92 -2.46
CA LYS A 5 -8.31 4.60 -3.75
C LYS A 5 -7.74 5.99 -3.53
N GLY A 6 -6.83 6.38 -4.41
CA GLY A 6 -6.13 7.66 -4.37
C GLY A 6 -4.99 7.67 -5.40
N GLY A 7 -4.24 8.77 -5.42
CA GLY A 7 -3.09 9.00 -6.27
C GLY A 7 -1.90 8.11 -5.88
N LYS A 8 -1.66 7.04 -6.65
CA LYS A 8 -0.44 6.24 -6.49
C LYS A 8 0.77 7.02 -6.98
N VAL A 9 1.74 7.21 -6.09
CA VAL A 9 3.02 7.88 -6.39
C VAL A 9 4.18 6.91 -6.53
N PHE A 10 4.10 5.74 -5.88
CA PHE A 10 5.17 4.76 -5.93
C PHE A 10 4.65 3.34 -5.70
N GLU A 11 5.42 2.36 -6.16
CA GLU A 11 5.15 0.94 -5.94
C GLU A 11 6.43 0.23 -5.51
N VAL A 12 6.34 -0.55 -4.43
CA VAL A 12 7.42 -1.41 -3.95
C VAL A 12 7.08 -2.85 -4.30
N GLN A 13 7.95 -3.52 -5.03
CA GLN A 13 7.78 -4.92 -5.44
C GLN A 13 8.62 -5.87 -4.60
N ASN A 14 8.22 -7.14 -4.55
CA ASN A 14 8.90 -8.20 -3.80
C ASN A 14 9.11 -7.84 -2.32
N VAL A 15 8.07 -7.24 -1.73
CA VAL A 15 8.06 -6.82 -0.33
C VAL A 15 8.14 -8.06 0.54
N GLN A 16 9.12 -8.09 1.45
CA GLN A 16 9.25 -9.17 2.44
C GLN A 16 8.59 -8.80 3.77
N ASP A 17 8.57 -7.50 4.09
CA ASP A 17 8.02 -6.97 5.34
C ASP A 17 7.35 -5.61 5.09
N TYR A 18 6.26 -5.36 5.82
CA TYR A 18 5.50 -4.10 5.79
C TYR A 18 6.37 -2.88 6.09
N ASP A 19 7.43 -3.02 6.90
CA ASP A 19 8.36 -1.93 7.21
C ASP A 19 9.00 -1.32 5.96
N GLN A 20 9.18 -2.10 4.88
CA GLN A 20 9.67 -1.57 3.60
C GLN A 20 8.66 -0.60 2.98
N CYS A 21 7.37 -0.91 3.08
CA CYS A 21 6.29 -0.09 2.57
C CYS A 21 6.10 1.17 3.43
N ARG A 22 6.24 1.03 4.74
CA ARG A 22 6.24 2.16 5.69
C ARG A 22 7.39 3.12 5.40
N ALA A 23 8.61 2.61 5.21
CA ALA A 23 9.77 3.43 4.90
C ALA A 23 9.59 4.18 3.57
N ALA A 24 9.09 3.51 2.53
CA ALA A 24 8.76 4.15 1.27
C ALA A 24 7.67 5.23 1.44
N CYS A 25 6.61 4.93 2.18
CA CYS A 25 5.57 5.91 2.49
C CYS A 25 6.13 7.17 3.17
N MET A 26 7.02 7.02 4.15
CA MET A 26 7.68 8.17 4.81
C MET A 26 8.52 8.99 3.83
N GLN A 27 9.25 8.33 2.92
CA GLN A 27 10.07 9.02 1.91
C GLN A 27 9.21 9.83 0.94
N TYR A 28 8.03 9.33 0.58
CA TYR A 28 7.11 10.01 -0.34
C TYR A 28 6.06 10.87 0.37
N ASN A 29 6.13 11.03 1.70
CA ASN A 29 5.13 11.73 2.51
C ASN A 29 3.69 11.28 2.18
N CYS A 30 3.48 9.97 2.17
CA CYS A 30 2.25 9.35 1.67
C CYS A 30 1.07 9.51 2.65
N ALA A 31 -0.15 9.50 2.11
CA ALA A 31 -1.40 9.46 2.85
C ALA A 31 -1.93 8.05 3.10
N ALA A 32 -1.49 7.02 2.36
CA ALA A 32 -1.79 5.61 2.68
C ALA A 32 -0.90 4.63 1.94
N VAL A 33 -0.88 3.39 2.43
CA VAL A 33 -0.25 2.25 1.78
C VAL A 33 -1.29 1.17 1.52
N ASN A 34 -1.40 0.70 0.28
CA ASN A 34 -2.06 -0.57 -0.01
C ASN A 34 -1.02 -1.69 -0.03
N VAL A 35 -1.26 -2.77 0.70
CA VAL A 35 -0.48 -4.01 0.61
C VAL A 35 -1.30 -5.03 -0.16
N PHE A 36 -0.78 -5.52 -1.28
CA PHE A 36 -1.41 -6.57 -2.08
C PHE A 36 -0.61 -7.86 -2.00
N GLN A 37 -1.32 -8.96 -1.74
CA GLN A 37 -0.79 -10.31 -1.88
C GLN A 37 -1.08 -10.82 -3.29
N LEU A 38 -0.05 -10.94 -4.12
CA LEU A 38 -0.14 -11.45 -5.50
C LEU A 38 0.04 -12.97 -5.58
N GLY A 39 0.62 -13.58 -4.55
CA GLY A 39 0.82 -15.02 -4.43
C GLY A 39 1.17 -15.41 -2.99
N GLU A 40 1.44 -16.69 -2.74
CA GLU A 40 1.71 -17.21 -1.38
C GLU A 40 2.84 -16.46 -0.66
N PHE A 41 3.87 -16.04 -1.41
CA PHE A 41 5.03 -15.30 -0.89
C PHE A 41 5.35 -14.04 -1.70
N GLN A 42 4.40 -13.55 -2.51
CA GLN A 42 4.60 -12.37 -3.35
C GLN A 42 3.71 -11.24 -2.86
N PHE A 43 4.35 -10.22 -2.31
CA PHE A 43 3.68 -9.02 -1.83
C PHE A 43 4.20 -7.79 -2.57
N VAL A 44 3.29 -6.86 -2.83
CA VAL A 44 3.59 -5.54 -3.37
C VAL A 44 2.90 -4.48 -2.53
N CYS A 45 3.48 -3.30 -2.50
CA CYS A 45 2.88 -2.15 -1.83
C CYS A 45 2.71 -1.00 -2.79
N GLU A 46 1.53 -0.40 -2.80
CA GLU A 46 1.29 0.87 -3.47
C GLU A 46 1.29 1.99 -2.43
N ILE A 47 2.04 3.04 -2.73
CA ILE A 47 2.19 4.24 -1.91
C ILE A 47 1.28 5.31 -2.51
N LEU A 48 0.31 5.78 -1.72
CA LEU A 48 -0.70 6.74 -2.14
C LEU A 48 -0.40 8.11 -1.50
N GLU A 49 -0.35 9.18 -2.29
CA GLU A 49 -0.17 10.55 -1.77
C GLU A 49 -1.45 11.15 -1.18
N ASP A 50 -2.61 10.65 -1.61
CA ASP A 50 -3.92 11.01 -1.07
C ASP A 50 -4.84 9.79 -0.97
N ILE A 51 -6.00 9.98 -0.34
CA ILE A 51 -7.07 8.98 -0.27
C ILE A 51 -8.38 9.65 -0.67
N GLU A 52 -9.00 9.13 -1.72
CA GLU A 52 -10.34 9.53 -2.18
C GLU A 52 -11.44 8.63 -1.60
N GLY A 53 -11.08 7.41 -1.20
CA GLY A 53 -12.00 6.46 -0.60
C GLY A 53 -11.41 5.09 -0.37
N MET A 54 -12.26 4.15 0.03
CA MET A 54 -11.88 2.76 0.27
C MET A 54 -12.91 1.83 -0.40
N VAL A 55 -12.42 0.77 -1.05
CA VAL A 55 -13.29 -0.22 -1.70
C VAL A 55 -12.91 -1.63 -1.30
N PRO A 56 -13.88 -2.56 -1.19
CA PRO A 56 -13.59 -3.97 -0.94
C PRO A 56 -12.67 -4.53 -2.03
N ALA A 57 -11.57 -5.15 -1.64
CA ALA A 57 -10.61 -5.76 -2.55
C ALA A 57 -9.99 -7.01 -1.90
N THR A 58 -10.09 -8.15 -2.57
CA THR A 58 -9.53 -9.42 -2.08
C THR A 58 -8.02 -9.41 -2.19
N GLY A 59 -7.33 -9.86 -1.14
CA GLY A 59 -5.87 -9.89 -1.10
C GLY A 59 -5.24 -8.51 -0.90
N ALA A 60 -6.02 -7.49 -0.56
CA ALA A 60 -5.54 -6.13 -0.32
C ALA A 60 -5.86 -5.64 1.10
N ALA A 61 -4.94 -4.86 1.66
CA ALA A 61 -5.14 -4.14 2.91
C ALA A 61 -4.62 -2.72 2.79
N CYS A 62 -5.46 -1.74 3.12
CA CYS A 62 -5.05 -0.35 3.23
C CYS A 62 -4.65 0.00 4.67
N TYR A 63 -3.54 0.73 4.80
CA TYR A 63 -3.02 1.27 6.03
C TYR A 63 -2.84 2.80 5.91
N ALA A 64 -3.32 3.55 6.90
CA ALA A 64 -3.06 4.98 7.01
C ALA A 64 -1.64 5.24 7.56
N PRO A 65 -1.03 6.42 7.30
CA PRO A 65 0.30 6.78 7.76
C PRO A 65 0.22 7.12 9.25
N PHE A 66 1.21 6.66 10.00
CA PHE A 66 1.29 6.78 11.46
C PHE A 66 1.81 8.14 11.91
#